data_AF-A0A285BCB8-F1
#
_entry.id   AF-A0A285BCB8-F1
#
_cell.length_a   1.000
_cell.length_b   1.000
_cell.length_c   1.000
_cell.angle_alpha   90.00
_cell.angle_beta   90.00
_cell.angle_gamma   90.00
#
_symmetry.space_group_name_H-M   'P 1'
#
loop_
_entity.id
_entity.type
_entity.pdbx_description
1 polymer ?
#
loop_
_entity_poly.entity_id
_entity_poly.type
_entity_poly.pdbx_seq_one_letter_code
_entity_poly.pdbx_strand_id
1 'polypeptide(L)'
;MVLENNNYGYDYKPYYEEEKSKKPKRNKKLKNLMLIFFIGSLSITLLFRYALIYQKSVALSKMESKVSEIENQNQQLKVKIASLSDLQKIEDVAKNKLGMVEPEKGQIVYINVGKTNKTMVNKTNDNGKNKNFFARILGLLVR
;
A
#
# COMPACT_ATOMS: atom_id res chain seq x y z
N MET A 1 20.77 42.55 -101.27
CA MET A 1 20.47 42.33 -99.85
C MET A 1 21.01 40.97 -99.48
N VAL A 2 22.11 40.94 -98.73
CA VAL A 2 22.69 39.70 -98.21
C VAL A 2 21.90 39.35 -96.96
N LEU A 3 21.21 38.22 -96.96
CA LEU A 3 20.50 37.72 -95.77
C LEU A 3 21.52 36.97 -94.91
N GLU A 4 22.03 37.66 -93.90
CA GLU A 4 22.90 37.10 -92.88
C GLU A 4 22.10 36.11 -92.03
N ASN A 5 22.41 34.82 -92.16
CA ASN A 5 21.80 33.74 -91.40
C ASN A 5 22.42 33.69 -89.99
N ASN A 6 21.97 34.60 -89.13
CA ASN A 6 22.39 34.63 -87.73
C ASN A 6 21.61 33.59 -86.94
N ASN A 7 22.24 32.42 -86.74
CA ASN A 7 21.79 31.37 -85.84
C ASN A 7 21.96 31.85 -84.39
N TYR A 8 20.90 32.41 -83.81
CA TYR A 8 20.87 32.75 -82.39
C TYR A 8 20.77 31.46 -81.56
N GLY A 9 21.94 30.90 -81.22
CA GLY A 9 22.05 29.80 -80.27
C GLY A 9 21.71 30.26 -78.86
N TYR A 10 20.45 30.10 -78.45
CA TYR A 10 20.05 30.29 -77.06
C TYR A 10 20.58 29.13 -76.20
N ASP A 11 21.61 29.41 -75.42
CA ASP A 11 22.12 28.51 -74.38
C ASP A 11 21.23 28.63 -73.12
N TYR A 12 20.16 27.84 -73.07
CA TYR A 12 19.27 27.77 -71.92
C TYR A 12 19.94 27.01 -70.78
N LYS A 13 20.34 27.74 -69.72
CA LYS A 13 20.69 27.12 -68.43
C LYS A 13 19.42 26.47 -67.85
N PRO A 14 19.46 25.21 -67.37
CA PRO A 14 18.29 24.59 -66.77
C PRO A 14 17.90 25.38 -65.52
N TYR A 15 16.71 25.98 -65.54
CA TYR A 15 16.07 26.54 -64.36
C TYR A 15 15.71 25.38 -63.44
N TYR A 16 16.53 25.15 -62.41
CA TYR A 16 16.06 24.41 -61.25
C TYR A 16 15.14 25.34 -60.46
N GLU A 17 13.85 25.02 -60.45
CA GLU A 17 12.90 25.61 -59.52
C GLU A 17 13.38 25.25 -58.10
N GLU A 18 13.71 26.24 -57.27
CA GLU A 18 13.81 26.01 -55.84
C GLU A 18 12.43 25.55 -55.35
N GLU A 19 12.28 24.24 -55.13
CA GLU A 19 11.12 23.70 -54.47
C GLU A 19 11.02 24.33 -53.07
N LYS A 20 10.18 25.37 -52.95
CA LYS A 20 9.79 25.92 -51.66
C LYS A 20 9.12 24.80 -50.89
N SER A 21 9.88 24.18 -49.98
CA SER A 21 9.39 23.13 -49.08
C SER A 21 8.05 23.58 -48.46
N LYS A 22 6.98 22.92 -48.87
CA LYS A 22 5.63 23.19 -48.38
C LYS A 22 5.61 22.84 -46.90
N LYS A 23 5.74 23.85 -46.03
CA LYS A 23 5.61 23.68 -44.57
C LYS A 23 4.31 22.90 -44.29
N PRO A 24 4.34 21.83 -43.47
CA PRO A 24 3.15 21.03 -43.24
C PRO A 24 2.05 21.91 -42.66
N LYS A 25 0.90 21.97 -43.34
CA LYS A 25 -0.29 22.66 -42.83
C LYS A 25 -0.70 21.96 -41.54
N ARG A 26 -0.47 22.62 -40.40
CA ARG A 26 -0.87 22.11 -39.07
C ARG A 26 -2.38 21.89 -39.04
N ASN A 27 -2.81 20.64 -39.02
CA ASN A 27 -4.21 20.25 -38.88
C ASN A 27 -4.69 20.58 -37.47
N LYS A 28 -5.18 21.82 -37.26
CA LYS A 28 -5.67 22.31 -35.95
C LYS A 28 -6.73 21.39 -35.32
N LYS A 29 -7.52 20.69 -36.15
CA LYS A 29 -8.53 19.71 -35.71
C LYS A 29 -7.93 18.52 -34.93
N LEU A 30 -6.74 18.04 -35.32
CA LEU A 30 -6.07 16.93 -34.64
C LEU A 30 -5.54 17.34 -33.26
N LYS A 31 -5.08 18.59 -33.12
CA LYS A 31 -4.64 19.14 -31.84
C LYS A 31 -5.79 19.24 -30.84
N ASN A 32 -6.96 19.72 -31.28
CA ASN A 32 -8.15 19.78 -30.43
C ASN A 32 -8.62 18.38 -30.00
N LEU A 33 -8.57 17.39 -30.91
CA LEU A 33 -8.92 16.02 -30.57
C LEU A 33 -7.96 15.39 -29.55
N MET A 34 -6.65 15.61 -29.71
CA MET A 34 -5.66 15.18 -28.71
C MET A 34 -5.86 15.85 -27.35
N LEU A 35 -6.21 17.14 -27.33
CA LEU A 35 -6.50 17.86 -26.08
C LEU A 35 -7.69 17.22 -25.35
N ILE A 36 -8.79 16.95 -26.04
CA ILE A 36 -9.98 16.30 -25.45
C ILE A 36 -9.63 14.91 -24.90
N PHE A 37 -8.86 14.12 -25.65
CA PHE A 37 -8.37 12.82 -25.20
C PHE A 37 -7.49 12.94 -23.96
N PHE A 38 -6.63 13.96 -23.89
CA PHE A 38 -5.74 14.18 -22.77
C PHE A 38 -6.51 14.53 -21.49
N ILE A 39 -7.50 15.42 -21.57
CA ILE A 39 -8.39 15.72 -20.44
C ILE A 39 -9.19 14.48 -20.03
N GLY A 40 -9.74 13.73 -20.99
CA GLY A 40 -10.50 12.51 -20.71
C GLY A 40 -9.65 11.43 -20.02
N SER A 41 -8.45 11.20 -20.53
CA SER A 41 -7.47 10.27 -19.95
C SER A 41 -7.08 10.68 -18.52
N LEU A 42 -6.89 11.98 -18.27
CA LEU A 42 -6.58 12.48 -16.94
C LEU A 42 -7.72 12.20 -15.94
N SER A 43 -8.97 12.45 -16.35
CA SER A 43 -10.14 12.17 -15.52
C SER A 43 -10.30 10.67 -15.21
N ILE A 44 -10.09 9.80 -16.20
CA ILE A 44 -10.14 8.34 -16.00
C ILE A 44 -9.03 7.88 -15.04
N THR A 45 -7.83 8.45 -15.18
CA THR A 45 -6.69 8.12 -14.31
C THR A 45 -6.97 8.49 -12.85
N LEU A 46 -7.61 9.65 -12.61
CA LEU A 46 -8.03 10.05 -11.27
C LEU A 46 -9.03 9.06 -10.69
N LEU A 47 -10.08 8.71 -11.43
CA LEU A 47 -11.08 7.72 -10.99
C LEU A 47 -10.45 6.36 -10.68
N PHE A 48 -9.51 5.90 -11.52
CA PHE A 48 -8.80 4.65 -11.28
C PHE A 48 -7.99 4.69 -9.99
N ARG A 49 -7.30 5.81 -9.71
CA ARG A 49 -6.59 6.01 -8.43
C ARG A 49 -7.56 5.98 -7.24
N TYR A 50 -8.71 6.65 -7.34
CA TYR A 50 -9.73 6.62 -6.30
C TYR A 50 -10.26 5.20 -6.06
N ALA A 51 -10.51 4.42 -7.11
CA ALA A 51 -10.95 3.03 -6.98
C ALA A 51 -9.91 2.16 -6.24
N LEU A 52 -8.62 2.34 -6.54
CA LEU A 52 -7.54 1.65 -5.82
C LEU A 52 -7.46 2.04 -4.35
N ILE A 53 -7.61 3.33 -4.04
CA ILE A 53 -7.63 3.83 -2.65
C ILE A 53 -8.82 3.24 -1.91
N TYR A 54 -10.00 3.22 -2.54
CA TYR A 54 -11.21 2.66 -1.95
C TYR A 54 -11.04 1.17 -1.61
N GLN A 55 -10.50 0.37 -2.52
CA GLN A 55 -10.23 -1.05 -2.24
C GLN A 55 -9.30 -1.23 -1.04
N LYS A 56 -8.23 -0.42 -0.95
CA LYS A 56 -7.33 -0.45 0.20
C LYS A 56 -8.01 0.03 1.49
N SER A 57 -8.87 1.04 1.43
CA SER A 57 -9.66 1.52 2.57
C SER A 57 -10.63 0.46 3.08
N VAL A 58 -11.31 -0.26 2.19
CA VAL A 58 -12.17 -1.39 2.55
C VAL A 58 -11.36 -2.52 3.19
N ALA A 59 -10.18 -2.85 2.63
CA ALA A 59 -9.30 -3.87 3.22
C ALA A 59 -8.80 -3.45 4.61
N LEU A 60 -8.44 -2.18 4.79
CA LEU A 60 -8.02 -1.61 6.06
C LEU A 60 -9.14 -1.68 7.10
N SER A 61 -10.34 -1.21 6.75
CA SER A 61 -11.51 -1.27 7.63
C SER A 61 -11.84 -2.70 8.06
N LYS A 62 -11.76 -3.67 7.14
CA LYS A 62 -11.92 -5.09 7.47
C LYS A 62 -10.84 -5.58 8.45
N MET A 63 -9.60 -5.13 8.28
CA MET A 63 -8.50 -5.49 9.17
C MET A 63 -8.69 -4.90 10.57
N GLU A 64 -9.06 -3.62 10.67
CA GLU A 64 -9.37 -2.96 11.93
C GLU A 64 -10.53 -3.65 12.67
N SER A 65 -11.58 -4.02 11.94
CA SER A 65 -12.70 -4.78 12.51
C SER A 65 -12.25 -6.13 13.08
N LYS A 66 -11.38 -6.85 12.39
CA LYS A 66 -10.81 -8.12 12.89
C LYS A 66 -9.95 -7.93 14.13
N VAL A 67 -9.15 -6.87 14.18
CA VAL A 67 -8.32 -6.54 15.35
C VAL A 67 -9.23 -6.27 16.55
N SER A 68 -10.26 -5.44 16.38
CA SER A 68 -11.24 -5.15 17.43
C SER A 68 -11.98 -6.41 17.89
N GLU A 69 -12.35 -7.31 16.98
CA GLU A 69 -12.97 -8.59 17.33
C GLU A 69 -12.04 -9.46 18.19
N ILE A 70 -10.77 -9.60 17.79
CA ILE A 70 -9.77 -10.38 18.54
C ILE A 70 -9.51 -9.76 19.91
N GLU A 71 -9.42 -8.44 20.01
CA GLU A 71 -9.23 -7.75 21.29
C GLU A 71 -10.42 -7.99 22.24
N ASN A 72 -11.65 -7.89 21.72
CA ASN A 72 -12.85 -8.20 22.48
C ASN A 72 -12.88 -9.66 22.93
N GLN A 73 -12.54 -10.61 22.05
CA GLN A 73 -12.43 -12.03 22.40
C GLN A 73 -11.38 -12.25 23.51
N ASN A 74 -10.23 -11.58 23.42
CA ASN A 74 -9.18 -11.68 24.42
C ASN A 74 -9.63 -11.10 25.77
N GLN A 75 -10.31 -9.95 25.78
CA GLN A 75 -10.90 -9.38 26.99
C GLN A 75 -11.93 -10.33 27.61
N GLN A 76 -12.84 -10.90 26.80
CA GLN A 76 -13.82 -11.88 27.29
C GLN A 76 -13.14 -13.13 27.88
N LEU A 77 -12.09 -13.65 27.24
CA LEU A 77 -11.31 -14.77 27.77
C LEU A 77 -10.64 -14.42 29.10
N LYS A 78 -10.06 -13.22 29.23
CA LYS A 78 -9.48 -12.74 30.49
C LYS A 78 -10.52 -12.65 31.60
N VAL A 79 -11.71 -12.11 31.30
CA VAL A 79 -12.84 -12.06 32.26
C VAL A 79 -13.27 -13.47 32.64
N LYS A 80 -13.35 -14.40 31.68
CA LYS A 80 -13.70 -15.80 31.94
C LYS A 80 -12.67 -16.47 32.84
N ILE A 81 -11.38 -16.29 32.58
CA ILE A 81 -10.28 -16.79 33.43
C ILE A 81 -10.40 -16.20 34.83
N ALA A 82 -10.59 -14.89 34.97
CA ALA A 82 -10.77 -14.24 36.26
C ALA A 82 -11.97 -14.81 37.01
N SER A 83 -13.09 -15.04 36.32
CA SER A 83 -14.29 -15.64 36.91
C SER A 83 -14.09 -17.11 37.31
N LEU A 84 -13.26 -17.88 36.61
CA LEU A 84 -12.97 -19.27 36.95
C LEU A 84 -11.93 -19.37 38.06
N SER A 85 -11.04 -18.38 38.14
CA SER A 85 -10.04 -18.24 39.21
C SER A 85 -10.61 -17.53 40.44
N ASP A 86 -11.88 -17.11 40.38
CA ASP A 86 -12.56 -16.45 41.48
C ASP A 86 -12.76 -17.44 42.63
N LEU A 87 -12.29 -17.04 43.80
CA LEU A 87 -12.21 -17.90 44.99
C LEU A 87 -13.59 -18.45 45.35
N GLN A 88 -14.64 -17.62 45.21
CA GLN A 88 -16.02 -18.03 45.50
C GLN A 88 -16.49 -19.16 44.58
N LYS A 89 -16.13 -19.13 43.30
CA LYS A 89 -16.48 -20.19 42.34
C LYS A 89 -15.69 -21.46 42.58
N ILE A 90 -14.41 -21.33 42.94
CA ILE A 90 -13.59 -22.47 43.33
C ILE A 90 -14.16 -23.13 44.59
N GLU A 91 -14.52 -22.34 45.60
CA GLU A 91 -15.13 -22.80 46.84
C GLU A 91 -16.48 -23.49 46.59
N ASP A 92 -17.34 -22.90 45.76
CA ASP A 92 -18.64 -23.48 45.39
C ASP A 92 -18.47 -24.84 44.70
N VAL A 93 -17.56 -24.95 43.73
CA VAL A 93 -17.27 -26.24 43.07
C VAL A 93 -16.67 -27.24 44.06
N ALA A 94 -15.73 -26.82 44.92
CA ALA A 94 -15.09 -27.67 45.90
C ALA A 94 -16.12 -28.25 46.90
N LYS A 95 -16.96 -27.40 47.49
CA LYS A 95 -17.95 -27.80 48.50
C LYS A 95 -19.12 -28.54 47.87
N ASN A 96 -19.74 -27.98 46.83
CA ASN A 96 -21.04 -28.46 46.32
C ASN A 96 -20.93 -29.53 45.23
N LYS A 97 -19.82 -29.60 44.48
CA LYS A 97 -19.64 -30.64 43.44
C LYS A 97 -18.67 -31.73 43.84
N LEU A 98 -17.60 -31.38 44.56
CA LEU A 98 -16.56 -32.32 44.96
C LEU A 98 -16.71 -32.82 46.41
N GLY A 99 -17.65 -32.26 47.17
CA GLY A 99 -17.89 -32.65 48.56
C GLY A 99 -16.73 -32.31 49.51
N MET A 100 -15.86 -31.37 49.12
CA MET A 100 -14.74 -30.95 49.95
C MET A 100 -15.25 -30.16 51.16
N VAL A 101 -14.58 -30.36 52.29
CA VAL A 101 -14.82 -29.61 53.54
C VAL A 101 -13.60 -28.78 53.88
N GLU A 102 -13.81 -27.71 54.64
CA GLU A 102 -12.73 -26.83 55.06
C GLU A 102 -11.78 -27.59 56.02
N PRO A 103 -10.45 -27.55 55.79
CA PRO A 103 -9.51 -28.33 56.58
C PRO A 103 -9.36 -27.79 58.00
N GLU A 104 -9.14 -28.69 58.95
CA GLU A 104 -8.85 -28.32 60.34
C GLU A 104 -7.42 -27.80 60.50
N LYS A 105 -7.14 -27.05 61.58
CA LYS A 105 -5.83 -26.41 61.82
C LYS A 105 -4.62 -27.37 61.74
N GLY A 106 -4.82 -28.64 62.08
CA GLY A 106 -3.77 -29.66 62.04
C GLY A 106 -3.49 -30.26 60.65
N GLN A 107 -4.33 -29.98 59.64
CA GLN A 107 -4.23 -30.54 58.29
C GLN A 107 -3.52 -29.61 57.29
N ILE A 108 -2.99 -28.47 57.76
CA ILE A 108 -2.36 -27.44 56.91
C ILE A 108 -0.84 -27.66 56.87
N VAL A 109 -0.28 -27.84 55.66
CA VAL A 109 1.17 -27.97 55.42
C VAL A 109 1.67 -26.81 54.57
N TYR A 110 2.64 -26.04 55.09
CA TYR A 110 3.26 -24.92 54.37
C TYR A 110 4.44 -25.38 53.52
N ILE A 111 4.42 -25.08 52.22
CA ILE A 111 5.50 -25.38 51.28
C ILE A 111 6.14 -24.08 50.76
N ASN A 112 7.48 -24.04 50.71
CA ASN A 112 8.23 -22.88 50.25
C ASN A 112 8.44 -22.96 48.72
N VAL A 113 7.72 -22.11 47.98
CA VAL A 113 7.84 -22.03 46.51
C VAL A 113 8.95 -21.04 46.17
N GLY A 114 10.11 -21.55 45.74
CA GLY A 114 11.23 -20.73 45.29
C GLY A 114 10.85 -19.79 44.13
N LYS A 115 11.56 -18.66 44.03
CA LYS A 115 11.28 -17.58 43.04
C LYS A 115 11.23 -18.15 41.61
N THR A 116 10.04 -18.22 41.03
CA THR A 116 9.86 -18.61 39.63
C THR A 116 10.16 -17.41 38.72
N ASN A 117 11.16 -17.55 37.86
CA ASN A 117 11.60 -16.51 36.93
C ASN A 117 10.49 -16.23 35.90
N LYS A 118 9.80 -15.10 36.05
CA LYS A 118 8.85 -14.60 35.05
C LYS A 118 9.55 -14.34 33.72
N THR A 119 8.96 -14.91 32.69
CA THR A 119 9.30 -15.02 31.27
C THR A 119 10.00 -13.80 30.64
N MET A 120 11.01 -14.11 29.82
CA MET A 120 11.78 -13.15 29.02
C MET A 120 10.91 -12.48 27.95
N VAL A 121 10.80 -11.14 28.01
CA VAL A 121 10.25 -10.32 26.94
C VAL A 121 11.37 -10.08 25.91
N ASN A 122 11.31 -10.78 24.79
CA ASN A 122 12.19 -10.54 23.65
C ASN A 122 11.85 -9.20 23.00
N LYS A 123 12.71 -8.19 23.20
CA LYS A 123 12.67 -6.93 22.48
C LYS A 123 13.35 -7.12 21.13
N THR A 124 12.59 -7.38 20.08
CA THR A 124 13.09 -7.35 18.70
C THR A 124 13.34 -5.90 18.29
N ASN A 125 14.61 -5.49 18.33
CA ASN A 125 15.08 -4.24 17.75
C ASN A 125 15.36 -4.47 16.27
N ASP A 126 14.39 -4.19 15.39
CA ASP A 126 14.60 -4.20 13.93
C ASP A 126 14.62 -2.75 13.42
N ASN A 127 15.75 -2.07 13.64
CA ASN A 127 16.05 -0.76 13.06
C ASN A 127 17.28 -0.89 12.15
N GLY A 128 17.07 -1.14 10.86
CA GLY A 128 18.21 -1.08 9.93
C GLY A 128 17.93 -1.24 8.43
N LYS A 129 16.80 -1.81 8.01
CA LYS A 129 16.69 -2.30 6.61
C LYS A 129 16.16 -1.30 5.57
N ASN A 130 15.65 -0.13 5.98
CA ASN A 130 14.96 0.79 5.06
C ASN A 130 15.80 1.93 4.47
N LYS A 131 17.05 2.14 4.90
CA LYS A 131 17.89 3.25 4.40
C LYS A 131 18.41 3.01 2.96
N ASN A 132 18.62 1.75 2.59
CA ASN A 132 19.28 1.39 1.32
C ASN A 132 18.31 1.27 0.12
N PHE A 133 17.00 1.22 0.38
CA PHE A 133 15.99 1.05 -0.67
C PHE A 133 15.60 2.38 -1.31
N PHE A 134 15.39 3.43 -0.51
CA PHE A 134 15.08 4.77 -1.02
C PHE A 134 16.25 5.39 -1.79
N ALA A 135 17.50 5.13 -1.36
CA ALA A 135 18.68 5.61 -2.06
C ALA A 135 18.81 5.04 -3.49
N ARG A 136 18.45 3.76 -3.70
CA ARG A 136 18.46 3.13 -5.04
C ARG A 136 17.36 3.66 -5.95
N ILE A 137 16.17 3.94 -5.40
CA ILE A 137 15.04 4.48 -6.16
C ILE A 137 15.29 5.94 -6.57
N LEU A 138 15.82 6.76 -5.66
CA LEU A 138 16.17 8.16 -5.98
C LEU A 138 17.30 8.24 -7.00
N GLY A 139 18.28 7.33 -6.95
CA GLY A 139 19.39 7.29 -7.91
C GLY A 139 18.97 6.93 -9.35
N LEU A 140 17.83 6.28 -9.55
CA LEU A 140 17.29 5.94 -10.88
C LEU A 140 16.45 7.08 -11.51
N LEU A 141 16.01 8.06 -10.72
CA LEU A 141 15.22 9.20 -11.19
C LEU A 141 16.07 10.40 -11.62
N VAL A 142 17.36 10.41 -11.25
CA VAL A 142 18.29 11.52 -11.48
C VAL A 142 19.32 11.19 -12.58
N ARG A 143 19.15 10.08 -13.30
CA ARG A 143 20.01 9.69 -14.44
C ARG A 143 19.27 9.74 -15.76
#